data_AF-A0A7K6SEI5-F1
#
_entry.id   AF-A0A7K6SEI5-F1
#
_cell.length_a   1.000
_cell.length_b   1.000
_cell.length_c   1.000
_cell.angle_alpha   90.00
_cell.angle_beta   90.00
_cell.angle_gamma   90.00
#
_symmetry.space_group_name_H-M   'P 1'
#
loop_
_entity.id
_entity.type
_entity.pdbx_description
1 polymer ?
#
loop_
_entity_poly.entity_id
_entity_poly.type
_entity_poly.pdbx_seq_one_letter_code
_entity_poly.pdbx_strand_id
1 'polypeptide(L)'
;ELDQMLQAEKNEALKKAVFHGDVSLIEELLDSGISIETSFQFGWTPLMCAASVADFAVVRLLLDRGANACFEIGKYTVLMAACTARASEENVMKTVELLLSRNADPNLTCRKQMTPLMYAAKKGYPQVVALLVAHGSHINAQDESGFSALMWAAQHGHKSVIYKLLELGADKNLQTKDEKTAAEIAKVNKHSEIYSLLSLAANNLQGKYHGTIKQEAIYTFLTAVPGHRAGLCSTFDDMEVFLHGLGLEHIIGILKERDISLRQLLIMQKDELIQIGITNPGDQQKLLNAINELQVEEIRIGDIPEVMKLELSRDEFLKFLQKLDKECNKLTVPVQTLNKHFLKNSHKVVLHWAPTESFIDVCKDLVCSVEKLGEEVTKLKDLV
;
A
#
# COMPACT_ATOMS: atom_id res chain seq x y z
N GLU A 1 -39.43 -23.96 -19.56
CA GLU A 1 -39.25 -23.07 -20.74
C GLU A 1 -39.53 -21.61 -20.39
N LEU A 2 -40.70 -21.26 -19.83
CA LEU A 2 -41.02 -19.87 -19.45
C LEU A 2 -40.02 -19.26 -18.44
N ASP A 3 -39.63 -19.99 -17.39
CA ASP A 3 -38.65 -19.51 -16.40
C ASP A 3 -37.24 -19.30 -16.99
N GLN A 4 -36.87 -20.12 -17.99
CA GLN A 4 -35.58 -19.97 -18.67
C GLN A 4 -35.58 -18.76 -19.61
N MET A 5 -36.70 -18.50 -20.28
CA MET A 5 -36.86 -17.29 -21.11
C MET A 5 -36.84 -16.03 -20.24
N LEU A 6 -37.55 -16.04 -19.11
CA LEU A 6 -37.58 -14.93 -18.16
C LEU A 6 -36.20 -14.65 -17.57
N GLN A 7 -35.42 -15.69 -17.24
CA GLN A 7 -34.06 -15.53 -16.74
C GLN A 7 -33.10 -14.99 -17.80
N ALA A 8 -33.27 -15.38 -19.07
CA ALA A 8 -32.47 -14.86 -20.17
C ALA A 8 -32.76 -13.36 -20.44
N GLU A 9 -34.02 -12.95 -20.39
CA GLU A 9 -34.42 -11.54 -20.50
C GLU A 9 -33.85 -10.70 -19.36
N LYS A 10 -33.94 -11.20 -18.13
CA LYS A 10 -33.34 -10.59 -16.94
C LYS A 10 -31.82 -10.43 -17.04
N ASN A 11 -31.11 -11.44 -17.53
CA ASN A 11 -29.66 -11.38 -17.73
C ASN A 11 -29.27 -10.34 -18.79
N GLU A 12 -30.03 -10.25 -19.89
CA GLU A 12 -29.79 -9.24 -20.92
C GLU A 12 -30.13 -7.82 -20.42
N ALA A 13 -31.16 -7.67 -19.58
CA ALA A 13 -31.47 -6.42 -18.89
C ALA A 13 -30.33 -6.00 -17.95
N LEU A 14 -29.81 -6.93 -17.13
CA LEU A 14 -28.69 -6.68 -16.22
C LEU A 14 -27.44 -6.26 -16.99
N LYS A 15 -27.12 -6.96 -18.09
CA LYS A 15 -26.02 -6.61 -18.97
C LYS A 15 -26.15 -5.18 -19.48
N LYS A 16 -27.32 -4.80 -19.99
CA LYS A 16 -27.57 -3.42 -20.45
C LYS A 16 -27.41 -2.43 -19.30
N ALA A 17 -27.97 -2.70 -18.13
CA ALA A 17 -27.87 -1.82 -16.97
C ALA A 17 -26.41 -1.56 -16.57
N VAL A 18 -25.59 -2.63 -16.51
CA VAL A 18 -24.14 -2.55 -16.21
C VAL A 18 -23.38 -1.70 -17.23
N PHE A 19 -23.68 -1.83 -18.53
CA PHE A 19 -23.00 -1.02 -19.56
C PHE A 19 -23.42 0.47 -19.55
N HIS A 20 -24.63 0.78 -19.07
CA HIS A 20 -25.11 2.17 -18.96
C HIS A 20 -24.83 2.81 -17.60
N GLY A 21 -24.33 2.04 -16.63
CA GLY A 21 -24.09 2.54 -15.27
C GLY A 21 -25.39 2.78 -14.47
N ASP A 22 -26.48 2.09 -14.81
CA ASP A 22 -27.78 2.26 -14.13
C ASP A 22 -27.80 1.49 -12.82
N VAL A 23 -27.26 2.12 -11.77
CA VAL A 23 -27.13 1.54 -10.42
C VAL A 23 -28.48 1.07 -9.88
N SER A 24 -29.53 1.87 -10.02
CA SER A 24 -30.86 1.55 -9.49
C SER A 24 -31.44 0.29 -10.14
N LEU A 25 -31.36 0.21 -11.47
CA LEU A 25 -31.85 -0.97 -12.18
C LEU A 25 -31.02 -2.22 -11.86
N ILE A 26 -29.70 -2.08 -11.66
CA ILE A 26 -28.85 -3.20 -11.22
C ILE A 26 -29.28 -3.70 -9.84
N GLU A 27 -29.56 -2.80 -8.88
CA GLU A 27 -30.05 -3.19 -7.56
C GLU A 27 -31.37 -3.96 -7.63
N GLU A 28 -32.36 -3.42 -8.34
CA GLU A 28 -33.67 -4.08 -8.52
C GLU A 28 -33.54 -5.47 -9.14
N LEU A 29 -32.67 -5.60 -10.14
CA LEU A 29 -32.43 -6.86 -10.84
C LEU A 29 -31.74 -7.90 -9.94
N LEU A 30 -30.77 -7.48 -9.12
CA LEU A 30 -30.12 -8.35 -8.14
C LEU A 30 -31.09 -8.77 -7.02
N ASP A 31 -31.93 -7.86 -6.54
CA ASP A 31 -32.96 -8.15 -5.53
C ASP A 31 -34.02 -9.13 -6.05
N SER A 32 -34.21 -9.20 -7.38
CA SER A 32 -35.07 -10.20 -8.03
C SER A 32 -34.49 -11.63 -8.05
N GLY A 33 -33.30 -11.84 -7.47
CA GLY A 33 -32.65 -13.15 -7.34
C GLY A 33 -31.72 -13.53 -8.50
N ILE A 34 -31.31 -12.59 -9.35
CA ILE A 34 -30.31 -12.86 -10.39
C ILE A 34 -28.94 -13.10 -9.74
N SER A 35 -28.20 -14.09 -10.26
CA SER A 35 -26.85 -14.37 -9.78
C SER A 35 -25.91 -13.18 -10.07
N ILE A 36 -25.19 -12.73 -9.04
CA ILE A 36 -24.17 -11.68 -9.16
C ILE A 36 -23.01 -12.10 -10.09
N GLU A 37 -22.79 -13.42 -10.23
CA GLU A 37 -21.77 -14.03 -11.11
C GLU A 37 -22.34 -14.47 -12.46
N THR A 38 -23.41 -13.83 -12.92
CA THR A 38 -24.00 -14.14 -14.23
C THR A 38 -22.98 -13.93 -15.35
N SER A 39 -22.68 -14.98 -16.09
CA SER A 39 -21.82 -14.89 -17.26
C SER A 39 -22.52 -14.16 -18.41
N PHE A 40 -21.91 -13.07 -18.87
CA PHE A 40 -22.24 -12.42 -20.13
C PHE A 40 -21.54 -13.09 -21.31
N GLN A 41 -21.64 -12.47 -22.49
CA GLN A 41 -20.90 -12.90 -23.67
C GLN A 41 -19.40 -12.92 -23.38
N PHE A 42 -18.70 -13.94 -23.93
CA PHE A 42 -17.27 -14.18 -23.72
C PHE A 42 -16.88 -14.62 -22.29
N GLY A 43 -17.86 -14.97 -21.44
CA GLY A 43 -17.59 -15.50 -20.10
C GLY A 43 -17.28 -14.44 -19.05
N TRP A 44 -17.55 -13.16 -19.34
CA TRP A 44 -17.30 -12.07 -18.40
C TRP A 44 -18.41 -11.96 -17.36
N THR A 45 -18.04 -11.65 -16.13
CA THR A 45 -18.98 -11.34 -15.06
C THR A 45 -19.42 -9.87 -15.12
N PRO A 46 -20.52 -9.48 -14.45
CA PRO A 46 -20.95 -8.10 -14.37
C PRO A 46 -19.84 -7.19 -13.81
N LEU A 47 -19.12 -7.68 -12.80
CA LEU A 47 -18.00 -6.98 -12.19
C LEU A 47 -16.87 -6.73 -13.18
N MET A 48 -16.50 -7.73 -14.00
CA MET A 48 -15.45 -7.56 -15.01
C MET A 48 -15.84 -6.53 -16.07
N CYS A 49 -17.11 -6.50 -16.50
CA CYS A 49 -17.62 -5.47 -17.39
C CYS A 49 -17.53 -4.07 -16.78
N ALA A 50 -18.04 -3.89 -15.55
CA ALA A 50 -18.00 -2.61 -14.85
C ALA A 50 -16.56 -2.12 -14.62
N ALA A 51 -15.66 -3.02 -14.23
CA ALA A 51 -14.23 -2.73 -14.08
C ALA A 51 -13.59 -2.29 -15.42
N SER A 52 -13.95 -2.92 -16.54
CA SER A 52 -13.37 -2.59 -17.86
C SER A 52 -13.68 -1.16 -18.36
N VAL A 53 -14.69 -0.51 -17.79
CA VAL A 53 -15.05 0.89 -18.04
C VAL A 53 -14.75 1.80 -16.84
N ALA A 54 -14.22 1.24 -15.74
CA ALA A 54 -13.98 1.91 -14.47
C ALA A 54 -15.20 2.67 -13.93
N ASP A 55 -16.38 2.06 -14.02
CA ASP A 55 -17.58 2.56 -13.36
C ASP A 55 -17.51 2.22 -11.86
N PHE A 56 -16.93 3.13 -11.09
CA PHE A 56 -16.72 2.95 -9.66
C PHE A 56 -18.03 2.69 -8.89
N ALA A 57 -19.15 3.33 -9.28
CA ALA A 57 -20.41 3.18 -8.57
C ALA A 57 -20.96 1.76 -8.73
N VAL A 58 -20.95 1.25 -9.97
CA VAL A 58 -21.38 -0.12 -10.25
C VAL A 58 -20.40 -1.14 -9.67
N VAL A 59 -19.08 -0.93 -9.80
CA VAL A 59 -18.07 -1.84 -9.21
C VAL A 59 -18.27 -1.96 -7.69
N ARG A 60 -18.47 -0.83 -7.00
CA ARG A 60 -18.75 -0.83 -5.56
C ARG A 60 -20.01 -1.60 -5.22
N LEU A 61 -21.12 -1.31 -5.90
CA LEU A 61 -22.37 -2.03 -5.70
C LEU A 61 -22.17 -3.54 -5.85
N LEU A 62 -21.57 -3.99 -6.95
CA LEU A 62 -21.40 -5.41 -7.23
C LEU A 62 -20.52 -6.10 -6.17
N LEU A 63 -19.43 -5.45 -5.73
CA LEU A 63 -18.55 -5.98 -4.68
C LEU A 63 -19.24 -6.02 -3.31
N ASP A 64 -20.04 -5.01 -2.96
CA ASP A 64 -20.80 -4.97 -1.71
C ASP A 64 -21.89 -6.06 -1.68
N ARG A 65 -22.38 -6.47 -2.85
CA ARG A 65 -23.29 -7.61 -3.05
C ARG A 65 -22.56 -8.96 -3.17
N GLY A 66 -21.25 -9.00 -2.97
CA GLY A 66 -20.45 -10.23 -2.90
C GLY A 66 -19.87 -10.73 -4.24
N ALA A 67 -19.77 -9.88 -5.26
CA ALA A 67 -19.07 -10.25 -6.49
C ALA A 67 -17.60 -10.59 -6.24
N ASN A 68 -17.06 -11.56 -6.98
CA ASN A 68 -15.70 -12.05 -6.81
C ASN A 68 -14.67 -11.12 -7.49
N ALA A 69 -14.01 -10.28 -6.70
CA ALA A 69 -12.91 -9.41 -7.15
C ALA A 69 -11.72 -10.17 -7.78
N CYS A 70 -11.52 -11.43 -7.38
CA CYS A 70 -10.45 -12.28 -7.86
C CYS A 70 -10.84 -13.12 -9.10
N PHE A 71 -12.02 -12.87 -9.69
CA PHE A 71 -12.44 -13.58 -10.89
C PHE A 71 -11.43 -13.38 -12.03
N GLU A 72 -11.17 -14.46 -12.75
CA GLU A 72 -10.38 -14.42 -13.97
C GLU A 72 -10.96 -15.33 -15.04
N ILE A 73 -10.76 -14.92 -16.29
CA ILE A 73 -11.07 -15.73 -17.46
C ILE A 73 -9.85 -15.84 -18.36
N GLY A 74 -9.36 -17.07 -18.52
CA GLY A 74 -8.16 -17.32 -19.33
C GLY A 74 -6.92 -16.56 -18.85
N LYS A 75 -6.73 -16.39 -17.54
CA LYS A 75 -5.71 -15.58 -16.86
C LYS A 75 -5.88 -14.06 -16.94
N TYR A 76 -6.96 -13.57 -17.54
CA TYR A 76 -7.27 -12.16 -17.54
C TYR A 76 -8.16 -11.83 -16.33
N THR A 77 -7.68 -10.99 -15.42
CA THR A 77 -8.34 -10.72 -14.13
C THR A 77 -9.22 -9.47 -14.19
N VAL A 78 -10.14 -9.32 -13.23
CA VAL A 78 -10.92 -8.08 -13.06
C VAL A 78 -10.01 -6.86 -12.85
N LEU A 79 -8.92 -7.02 -12.09
CA LEU A 79 -7.94 -5.97 -11.87
C LEU A 79 -7.24 -5.53 -13.17
N MET A 80 -6.88 -6.47 -14.04
CA MET A 80 -6.35 -6.12 -15.37
C MET A 80 -7.39 -5.37 -16.20
N ALA A 81 -8.67 -5.78 -16.15
CA ALA A 81 -9.74 -5.06 -16.83
C ALA A 81 -9.81 -3.59 -16.37
N ALA A 82 -9.78 -3.34 -15.06
CA ALA A 82 -9.72 -1.99 -14.50
C ALA A 82 -8.52 -1.18 -15.00
N CYS A 83 -7.31 -1.76 -14.97
CA CYS A 83 -6.10 -1.08 -15.45
C CYS A 83 -6.10 -0.80 -16.97
N THR A 84 -6.97 -1.44 -17.75
CA THR A 84 -7.12 -1.19 -19.20
C THR A 84 -8.23 -0.21 -19.57
N ALA A 85 -9.05 0.20 -18.59
CA ALA A 85 -10.20 1.06 -18.82
C ALA A 85 -9.82 2.35 -19.52
N ARG A 86 -10.76 2.92 -20.27
CA ARG A 86 -10.60 4.24 -20.93
C ARG A 86 -11.47 5.26 -20.21
N ALA A 87 -11.14 5.52 -18.94
CA ALA A 87 -11.82 6.49 -18.08
C ALA A 87 -10.83 7.53 -17.55
N SER A 88 -11.32 8.47 -16.74
CA SER A 88 -10.44 9.37 -15.98
C SER A 88 -9.55 8.55 -15.05
N GLU A 89 -8.30 8.99 -14.87
CA GLU A 89 -7.35 8.30 -13.99
C GLU A 89 -7.87 8.20 -12.55
N GLU A 90 -8.59 9.21 -12.06
CA GLU A 90 -9.23 9.18 -10.75
C GLU A 90 -10.21 8.01 -10.60
N ASN A 91 -11.07 7.77 -11.61
CA ASN A 91 -12.02 6.67 -11.57
C ASN A 91 -11.32 5.31 -11.68
N VAL A 92 -10.29 5.21 -12.53
CA VAL A 92 -9.47 3.99 -12.63
C VAL A 92 -8.79 3.72 -11.29
N MET A 93 -8.20 4.73 -10.67
CA MET A 93 -7.53 4.62 -9.37
C MET A 93 -8.49 4.14 -8.28
N LYS A 94 -9.66 4.78 -8.11
CA LYS A 94 -10.68 4.35 -7.13
C LYS A 94 -11.16 2.92 -7.36
N THR A 95 -11.32 2.53 -8.64
CA THR A 95 -11.72 1.17 -9.01
C THR A 95 -10.63 0.16 -8.66
N VAL A 96 -9.37 0.47 -8.99
CA VAL A 96 -8.21 -0.38 -8.69
C VAL A 96 -8.01 -0.52 -7.19
N GLU A 97 -8.06 0.58 -6.43
CA GLU A 97 -7.96 0.61 -4.97
C GLU A 97 -9.02 -0.29 -4.32
N LEU A 98 -10.27 -0.15 -4.76
CA LEU A 98 -11.36 -0.96 -4.27
C LEU A 98 -11.15 -2.45 -4.55
N LEU A 99 -10.72 -2.82 -5.77
CA LEU A 99 -10.43 -4.22 -6.10
C LEU A 99 -9.28 -4.79 -5.26
N LEU A 100 -8.22 -4.01 -5.03
CA LEU A 100 -7.09 -4.40 -4.17
C LEU A 100 -7.53 -4.59 -2.71
N SER A 101 -8.41 -3.73 -2.19
CA SER A 101 -9.01 -3.89 -0.85
C SER A 101 -9.84 -5.17 -0.70
N ARG A 102 -10.31 -5.73 -1.82
CA ARG A 102 -11.06 -7.00 -1.89
C ARG A 102 -10.17 -8.17 -2.34
N ASN A 103 -8.89 -8.11 -1.97
CA ASN A 103 -7.89 -9.18 -2.14
C ASN A 103 -7.50 -9.53 -3.58
N ALA A 104 -7.75 -8.66 -4.56
CA ALA A 104 -7.22 -8.86 -5.91
C ALA A 104 -5.68 -8.84 -5.90
N ASP A 105 -5.05 -9.87 -6.46
CA ASP A 105 -3.58 -9.97 -6.51
C ASP A 105 -3.00 -9.12 -7.67
N PRO A 106 -2.17 -8.09 -7.38
CA PRO A 106 -1.60 -7.20 -8.39
C PRO A 106 -0.46 -7.82 -9.19
N ASN A 107 -0.03 -9.05 -8.87
CA ASN A 107 1.07 -9.75 -9.53
C ASN A 107 0.61 -10.88 -10.47
N LEU A 108 -0.68 -11.17 -10.54
CA LEU A 108 -1.20 -12.13 -11.53
C LEU A 108 -0.91 -11.65 -12.95
N THR A 109 -0.68 -12.60 -13.84
CA THR A 109 -0.28 -12.33 -15.22
C THR A 109 -1.22 -12.97 -16.22
N CYS A 110 -1.56 -12.25 -17.30
CA CYS A 110 -2.31 -12.83 -18.40
C CYS A 110 -1.47 -13.85 -19.20
N ARG A 111 -2.05 -14.47 -20.24
CA ARG A 111 -1.32 -15.47 -21.06
C ARG A 111 -0.01 -14.95 -21.66
N LYS A 112 0.08 -13.65 -21.96
CA LYS A 112 1.28 -12.98 -22.46
C LYS A 112 2.23 -12.53 -21.35
N GLN A 113 2.03 -13.02 -20.13
CA GLN A 113 2.73 -12.61 -18.91
C GLN A 113 2.59 -11.12 -18.56
N MET A 114 1.58 -10.40 -19.10
CA MET A 114 1.35 -9.01 -18.73
C MET A 114 0.71 -8.90 -17.35
N THR A 115 1.24 -8.01 -16.52
CA THR A 115 0.71 -7.67 -15.18
C THR A 115 -0.24 -6.45 -15.23
N PRO A 116 -1.08 -6.24 -14.21
CA PRO A 116 -1.82 -4.98 -14.02
C PRO A 116 -0.94 -3.73 -14.11
N LEU A 117 0.26 -3.77 -13.51
CA LEU A 117 1.23 -2.66 -13.55
C LEU A 117 1.64 -2.31 -14.99
N MET A 118 1.88 -3.30 -15.84
CA MET A 118 2.20 -3.09 -17.26
C MET A 118 1.03 -2.49 -18.03
N TYR A 119 -0.21 -2.90 -17.73
CA TYR A 119 -1.40 -2.30 -18.33
C TYR A 119 -1.57 -0.83 -17.93
N ALA A 120 -1.44 -0.51 -16.63
CA ALA A 120 -1.48 0.87 -16.15
C ALA A 120 -0.38 1.74 -16.80
N ALA A 121 0.84 1.19 -16.90
CA ALA A 121 1.94 1.90 -17.54
C ALA A 121 1.74 2.12 -19.04
N LYS A 122 1.19 1.13 -19.75
CA LYS A 122 0.80 1.22 -21.16
C LYS A 122 -0.31 2.24 -21.41
N LYS A 123 -1.18 2.47 -20.43
CA LYS A 123 -2.29 3.45 -20.51
C LYS A 123 -1.90 4.85 -20.07
N GLY A 124 -0.75 5.01 -19.44
CA GLY A 124 -0.28 6.32 -19.01
C GLY A 124 -0.86 6.76 -17.66
N TYR A 125 -1.12 5.83 -16.74
CA TYR A 125 -1.71 6.11 -15.43
C TYR A 125 -0.66 6.11 -14.28
N PRO A 126 0.05 7.23 -14.03
CA PRO A 126 1.08 7.29 -12.98
C PRO A 126 0.54 7.07 -11.56
N GLN A 127 -0.65 7.54 -11.21
CA GLN A 127 -1.22 7.33 -9.86
C GLN A 127 -1.59 5.85 -9.66
N VAL A 128 -2.14 5.20 -10.68
CA VAL A 128 -2.46 3.76 -10.64
C VAL A 128 -1.18 2.93 -10.53
N VAL A 129 -0.11 3.33 -11.23
CA VAL A 129 1.22 2.70 -11.11
C VAL A 129 1.74 2.78 -9.67
N ALA A 130 1.65 3.96 -9.04
CA ALA A 130 2.07 4.16 -7.66
C ALA A 130 1.28 3.27 -6.69
N LEU A 131 -0.04 3.25 -6.84
CA LEU A 131 -0.95 2.43 -6.03
C LEU A 131 -0.61 0.94 -6.16
N LEU A 132 -0.44 0.43 -7.37
CA LEU A 132 -0.11 -0.98 -7.61
C LEU A 132 1.24 -1.37 -6.97
N VAL A 133 2.26 -0.51 -7.07
CA VAL A 133 3.56 -0.75 -6.40
C VAL A 133 3.43 -0.70 -4.89
N ALA A 134 2.64 0.22 -4.32
CA ALA A 134 2.35 0.28 -2.89
C ALA A 134 1.66 -1.00 -2.38
N HIS A 135 0.85 -1.64 -3.24
CA HIS A 135 0.23 -2.95 -2.98
C HIS A 135 1.12 -4.15 -3.36
N GLY A 136 2.42 -3.93 -3.57
CA GLY A 136 3.39 -5.01 -3.73
C GLY A 136 3.55 -5.53 -5.16
N SER A 137 3.16 -4.77 -6.19
CA SER A 137 3.50 -5.12 -7.58
C SER A 137 5.01 -5.25 -7.79
N HIS A 138 5.41 -6.29 -8.49
CA HIS A 138 6.80 -6.49 -8.94
C HIS A 138 7.16 -5.49 -10.05
N ILE A 139 7.77 -4.37 -9.66
CA ILE A 139 8.07 -3.24 -10.55
C ILE A 139 8.89 -3.60 -11.80
N ASN A 140 9.75 -4.61 -11.67
CA ASN A 140 10.67 -5.09 -12.71
C ASN A 140 10.21 -6.39 -13.38
N ALA A 141 8.95 -6.82 -13.17
CA ALA A 141 8.40 -7.94 -13.91
C ALA A 141 8.46 -7.66 -15.42
N GLN A 142 8.66 -8.72 -16.22
CA GLN A 142 8.71 -8.66 -17.67
C GLN A 142 7.67 -9.59 -18.28
N ASP A 143 7.04 -9.15 -19.36
CA ASP A 143 6.09 -9.95 -20.11
C ASP A 143 6.79 -11.01 -20.98
N GLU A 144 6.01 -11.76 -21.77
CA GLU A 144 6.54 -12.83 -22.61
C GLU A 144 7.57 -12.34 -23.64
N SER A 145 7.57 -11.06 -24.02
CA SER A 145 8.53 -10.46 -24.95
C SER A 145 9.71 -9.79 -24.23
N GLY A 146 9.74 -9.86 -22.89
CA GLY A 146 10.73 -9.17 -22.08
C GLY A 146 10.39 -7.69 -21.82
N PHE A 147 9.16 -7.22 -22.08
CA PHE A 147 8.81 -5.83 -21.80
C PHE A 147 8.45 -5.64 -20.32
N SER A 148 9.11 -4.70 -19.65
CA SER A 148 8.72 -4.22 -18.32
C SER A 148 7.69 -3.10 -18.39
N ALA A 149 7.11 -2.71 -17.25
CA ALA A 149 6.19 -1.56 -17.18
C ALA A 149 6.85 -0.26 -17.72
N LEU A 150 8.13 -0.04 -17.41
CA LEU A 150 8.89 1.12 -17.90
C LEU A 150 9.02 1.11 -19.42
N MET A 151 9.24 -0.06 -20.02
CA MET A 151 9.33 -0.23 -21.47
C MET A 151 7.98 0.02 -22.16
N TRP A 152 6.88 -0.47 -21.58
CA TRP A 152 5.53 -0.19 -22.08
C TRP A 152 5.21 1.31 -22.06
N ALA A 153 5.58 2.02 -20.98
CA ALA A 153 5.44 3.47 -20.89
C ALA A 153 6.31 4.20 -21.91
N ALA A 154 7.56 3.77 -22.11
CA ALA A 154 8.48 4.32 -23.09
C ALA A 154 8.00 4.12 -24.54
N GLN A 155 7.42 2.96 -24.86
CA GLN A 155 6.83 2.69 -26.18
C GLN A 155 5.68 3.65 -26.51
N HIS A 156 4.85 3.98 -25.52
CA HIS A 156 3.64 4.79 -25.71
C HIS A 156 3.85 6.29 -25.42
N GLY A 157 5.05 6.70 -25.01
CA GLY A 157 5.37 8.11 -24.81
C GLY A 157 4.91 8.68 -23.46
N HIS A 158 4.65 7.83 -22.46
CA HIS A 158 4.08 8.26 -21.18
C HIS A 158 5.15 8.75 -20.20
N LYS A 159 5.63 9.99 -20.42
CA LYS A 159 6.69 10.64 -19.62
C LYS A 159 6.39 10.69 -18.11
N SER A 160 5.15 10.97 -17.71
CA SER A 160 4.74 11.01 -16.30
C SER A 160 4.88 9.66 -15.60
N VAL A 161 4.43 8.58 -16.28
CA VAL A 161 4.61 7.20 -15.80
C VAL A 161 6.08 6.83 -15.69
N ILE A 162 6.91 7.24 -16.65
CA ILE A 162 8.35 6.96 -16.61
C ILE A 162 9.00 7.60 -15.39
N TYR A 163 8.71 8.88 -15.12
CA TYR A 163 9.20 9.52 -13.89
C TYR A 163 8.74 8.76 -12.65
N LYS A 164 7.46 8.39 -12.59
CA LYS A 164 6.92 7.69 -11.42
C LYS A 164 7.55 6.30 -11.23
N LEU A 165 7.73 5.53 -12.30
CA LEU A 165 8.40 4.23 -12.24
C LEU A 165 9.87 4.34 -11.81
N LEU A 166 10.59 5.34 -12.32
CA LEU A 166 11.99 5.58 -11.92
C LEU A 166 12.10 6.02 -10.46
N GLU A 167 11.19 6.88 -10.00
CA GLU A 167 11.06 7.27 -8.59
C GLU A 167 10.80 6.05 -7.69
N LEU A 168 9.96 5.11 -8.15
CA LEU A 168 9.65 3.86 -7.47
C LEU A 168 10.73 2.76 -7.65
N GLY A 169 11.88 3.09 -8.25
CA GLY A 169 13.02 2.17 -8.34
C GLY A 169 12.99 1.19 -9.50
N ALA A 170 12.24 1.46 -10.58
CA ALA A 170 12.27 0.63 -11.79
C ALA A 170 13.67 0.59 -12.40
N ASP A 171 14.11 -0.60 -12.82
CA ASP A 171 15.39 -0.79 -13.49
C ASP A 171 15.27 -0.43 -14.97
N LYS A 172 15.91 0.67 -15.34
CA LYS A 172 15.94 1.18 -16.73
C LYS A 172 16.89 0.41 -17.65
N ASN A 173 17.78 -0.42 -17.09
CA ASN A 173 18.77 -1.19 -17.84
C ASN A 173 18.26 -2.59 -18.23
N LEU A 174 17.05 -2.98 -17.79
CA LEU A 174 16.40 -4.18 -18.28
C LEU A 174 16.33 -4.16 -19.81
N GLN A 175 16.41 -5.34 -20.41
CA GLN A 175 16.36 -5.53 -21.84
C GLN A 175 15.22 -6.48 -22.22
N THR A 176 14.59 -6.21 -23.35
CA THR A 176 13.66 -7.14 -23.99
C THR A 176 14.40 -8.36 -24.54
N LYS A 177 13.66 -9.34 -25.06
CA LYS A 177 14.25 -10.47 -25.79
C LYS A 177 15.02 -10.06 -27.06
N ASP A 178 14.72 -8.89 -27.61
CA ASP A 178 15.44 -8.28 -28.74
C ASP A 178 16.61 -7.39 -28.27
N GLU A 179 17.04 -7.54 -27.01
CA GLU A 179 18.12 -6.79 -26.37
C GLU A 179 17.89 -5.28 -26.26
N LYS A 180 16.62 -4.83 -26.37
CA LYS A 180 16.28 -3.40 -26.34
C LYS A 180 15.97 -2.93 -24.93
N THR A 181 16.61 -1.83 -24.52
CA THR A 181 16.31 -1.08 -23.30
C THR A 181 15.09 -0.16 -23.47
N ALA A 182 14.57 0.36 -22.36
CA ALA A 182 13.48 1.35 -22.40
C ALA A 182 13.87 2.62 -23.21
N ALA A 183 15.13 3.05 -23.15
CA ALA A 183 15.62 4.18 -23.94
C ALA A 183 15.57 3.88 -25.44
N GLU A 184 16.06 2.72 -25.86
CA GLU A 184 16.05 2.32 -27.28
C GLU A 184 14.63 2.16 -27.82
N ILE A 185 13.72 1.62 -27.01
CA ILE A 185 12.29 1.55 -27.35
C ILE A 185 11.72 2.96 -27.57
N ALA A 186 12.02 3.92 -26.68
CA ALA A 186 11.59 5.30 -26.86
C ALA A 186 12.15 5.90 -28.16
N LYS A 187 13.42 5.63 -28.49
CA LYS A 187 14.06 6.10 -29.73
C LYS A 187 13.39 5.53 -30.98
N VAL A 188 13.13 4.22 -31.02
CA VAL A 188 12.46 3.55 -32.15
C VAL A 188 11.04 4.09 -32.35
N ASN A 189 10.35 4.42 -31.26
CA ASN A 189 9.00 4.99 -31.29
C ASN A 189 8.98 6.54 -31.41
N LYS A 190 10.13 7.17 -31.70
CA LYS A 190 10.28 8.62 -31.95
C LYS A 190 9.97 9.52 -30.74
N HIS A 191 10.09 9.00 -29.52
CA HIS A 191 9.95 9.76 -28.27
C HIS A 191 11.29 10.34 -27.80
N SER A 192 11.81 11.33 -28.53
CA SER A 192 13.16 11.87 -28.33
C SER A 192 13.43 12.43 -26.92
N GLU A 193 12.45 13.09 -26.30
CA GLU A 193 12.59 13.59 -24.92
C GLU A 193 12.77 12.46 -23.91
N ILE A 194 12.01 11.37 -24.08
CA ILE A 194 12.08 10.20 -23.21
C ILE A 194 13.40 9.46 -23.41
N TYR A 195 13.85 9.34 -24.66
CA TYR A 195 15.16 8.79 -24.96
C TYR A 195 16.25 9.57 -24.23
N SER A 196 16.24 10.91 -24.31
CA SER A 196 17.20 11.76 -23.60
C SER A 196 17.13 11.57 -22.09
N LEU A 197 15.93 11.54 -21.51
CA LEU A 197 15.70 11.33 -20.07
C LEU A 197 16.28 10.00 -19.59
N LEU A 198 16.00 8.91 -20.31
CA LEU A 198 16.47 7.57 -19.92
C LEU A 198 17.97 7.39 -20.17
N SER A 199 18.51 8.04 -21.20
CA SER A 199 19.93 8.00 -21.55
C SER A 199 20.82 8.82 -20.60
N LEU A 200 20.33 9.94 -20.06
CA LEU A 200 21.16 10.91 -19.32
C LEU A 200 21.33 10.62 -17.82
N ALA A 201 20.48 9.79 -17.19
CA ALA A 201 20.48 9.66 -15.73
C ALA A 201 21.39 8.54 -15.21
N ALA A 202 22.71 8.74 -15.21
CA ALA A 202 23.66 7.71 -14.76
C ALA A 202 23.82 7.56 -13.24
N ASN A 203 23.51 8.51 -12.33
CA ASN A 203 24.06 8.38 -10.95
C ASN A 203 23.21 8.79 -9.72
N ASN A 204 22.02 9.41 -9.78
CA ASN A 204 21.50 10.09 -8.57
C ASN A 204 20.14 9.66 -8.00
N LEU A 205 19.36 8.75 -8.62
CA LEU A 205 18.02 8.40 -8.12
C LEU A 205 17.91 6.99 -7.50
N GLN A 206 18.73 6.03 -7.92
CA GLN A 206 18.63 4.64 -7.45
C GLN A 206 19.03 4.45 -5.98
N GLY A 207 19.95 5.28 -5.46
CA GLY A 207 20.52 5.12 -4.11
C GLY A 207 19.73 5.77 -2.96
N LYS A 208 18.79 6.69 -3.23
CA LYS A 208 18.09 7.47 -2.18
C LYS A 208 16.68 6.96 -1.82
N TYR A 209 16.07 6.09 -2.63
CA TYR A 209 14.66 5.69 -2.47
C TYR A 209 14.42 4.20 -2.14
N HIS A 210 15.49 3.40 -1.98
CA HIS A 210 15.34 1.99 -1.58
C HIS A 210 14.87 1.82 -0.12
N GLY A 211 14.97 2.86 0.72
CA GLY A 211 14.44 2.87 2.10
C GLY A 211 12.97 3.29 2.18
N THR A 212 12.59 4.32 1.42
CA THR A 212 11.25 4.94 1.42
C THR A 212 10.14 3.99 0.99
N ILE A 213 10.35 3.12 -0.01
CA ILE A 213 9.26 2.32 -0.59
C ILE A 213 8.75 1.24 0.38
N LYS A 214 9.62 0.66 1.21
CA LYS A 214 9.16 -0.24 2.28
C LYS A 214 8.36 0.53 3.32
N GLN A 215 8.77 1.75 3.66
CA GLN A 215 8.17 2.56 4.71
C GLN A 215 6.84 3.20 4.26
N GLU A 216 6.73 3.61 3.00
CA GLU A 216 5.55 4.26 2.41
C GLU A 216 4.45 3.23 2.07
N ALA A 217 4.82 2.00 1.67
CA ALA A 217 3.89 0.88 1.55
C ALA A 217 3.39 0.41 2.93
N ILE A 218 4.27 0.38 3.95
CA ILE A 218 3.87 0.12 5.35
C ILE A 218 2.95 1.23 5.87
N TYR A 219 3.26 2.51 5.59
CA TYR A 219 2.45 3.66 5.97
C TYR A 219 1.06 3.61 5.32
N THR A 220 0.98 3.28 4.03
CA THR A 220 -0.30 3.14 3.30
C THR A 220 -1.12 1.95 3.80
N PHE A 221 -0.47 0.84 4.15
CA PHE A 221 -1.15 -0.33 4.75
C PHE A 221 -1.68 -0.03 6.17
N LEU A 222 -0.97 0.81 6.94
CA LEU A 222 -1.38 1.22 8.28
C LEU A 222 -2.48 2.30 8.28
N THR A 223 -2.52 3.17 7.26
CA THR A 223 -3.57 4.21 7.12
C THR A 223 -4.85 3.69 6.48
N ALA A 224 -4.81 2.56 5.77
CA ALA A 224 -5.98 1.89 5.18
C ALA A 224 -6.86 1.15 6.21
N VAL A 225 -6.43 1.05 7.47
CA VAL A 225 -7.23 0.50 8.57
C VAL A 225 -7.70 1.65 9.47
N PRO A 226 -9.00 1.99 9.51
CA PRO A 226 -9.48 3.03 10.41
C PRO A 226 -9.41 2.50 11.85
N GLY A 227 -8.42 2.97 12.62
CA GLY A 227 -8.36 2.68 14.06
C GLY A 227 -7.00 2.75 14.75
N HIS A 228 -5.87 2.70 14.04
CA HIS A 228 -4.55 2.74 14.70
C HIS A 228 -3.91 4.12 14.66
N ARG A 229 -4.28 4.96 15.63
CA ARG A 229 -3.40 6.04 16.11
C ARG A 229 -2.49 5.42 17.17
N ALA A 230 -1.18 5.50 16.93
CA ALA A 230 -0.03 5.29 17.83
C ALA A 230 0.86 4.07 17.50
N GLY A 231 2.16 4.38 17.42
CA GLY A 231 3.23 3.51 17.92
C GLY A 231 4.05 2.78 16.87
N LEU A 232 5.21 3.38 16.55
CA LEU A 232 6.44 2.78 16.00
C LEU A 232 6.50 2.50 14.49
N CYS A 233 7.27 3.33 13.77
CA CYS A 233 8.34 2.87 12.88
C CYS A 233 9.31 4.03 12.54
N SER A 234 10.45 4.11 13.23
CA SER A 234 11.63 4.90 12.81
C SER A 234 12.18 4.28 11.50
N THR A 235 12.64 4.97 10.44
CA THR A 235 13.34 6.25 10.32
C THR A 235 13.13 6.81 8.89
N PHE A 236 12.32 7.85 8.72
CA PHE A 236 12.95 9.14 8.46
C PHE A 236 13.19 9.73 9.84
N ASP A 237 14.24 10.52 10.04
CA ASP A 237 14.24 11.39 11.22
C ASP A 237 12.94 12.18 11.11
N ASP A 238 11.94 11.93 11.96
CA ASP A 238 10.65 12.63 11.91
C ASP A 238 10.88 14.17 11.89
N MET A 239 12.02 14.57 12.47
CA MET A 239 12.62 15.89 12.39
C MET A 239 12.91 16.40 10.97
N GLU A 240 13.49 15.59 10.08
CA GLU A 240 13.79 15.99 8.71
C GLU A 240 12.51 16.24 7.91
N VAL A 241 11.51 15.37 8.04
CA VAL A 241 10.21 15.54 7.36
C VAL A 241 9.47 16.77 7.90
N PHE A 242 9.45 16.93 9.23
CA PHE A 242 8.85 18.09 9.88
C PHE A 242 9.50 19.40 9.44
N LEU A 243 10.82 19.47 9.43
CA LEU A 243 11.55 20.69 9.04
C LEU A 243 11.48 20.98 7.53
N HIS A 244 11.45 19.95 6.69
CA HIS A 244 11.25 20.12 5.25
C HIS A 244 9.84 20.66 4.93
N GLY A 245 8.81 20.26 5.69
CA GLY A 245 7.47 20.83 5.57
C GLY A 245 7.39 22.34 5.87
N LEU A 246 8.34 22.85 6.67
CA LEU A 246 8.44 24.26 7.06
C LEU A 246 9.46 25.06 6.23
N GLY A 247 10.19 24.39 5.33
CA GLY A 247 11.32 24.96 4.58
C GLY A 247 12.46 25.40 5.50
N LEU A 248 12.79 24.56 6.48
CA LEU A 248 13.80 24.78 7.52
C LEU A 248 14.89 23.69 7.51
N GLU A 249 15.27 23.19 6.33
CA GLU A 249 16.22 22.07 6.23
C GLU A 249 17.61 22.44 6.77
N HIS A 250 17.98 23.72 6.76
CA HIS A 250 19.26 24.20 7.30
C HIS A 250 19.40 24.03 8.82
N ILE A 251 18.30 23.82 9.54
CA ILE A 251 18.28 23.65 11.01
C ILE A 251 18.56 22.19 11.41
N ILE A 252 18.35 21.23 10.50
CA ILE A 252 18.56 19.80 10.75
C ILE A 252 19.98 19.54 11.28
N GLY A 253 20.99 20.19 10.69
CA GLY A 253 22.39 20.03 11.13
C GLY A 253 22.62 20.48 12.58
N ILE A 254 22.02 21.61 12.97
CA ILE A 254 22.14 22.18 14.32
C ILE A 254 21.52 21.24 15.36
N LEU A 255 20.36 20.65 15.04
CA LEU A 255 19.65 19.74 15.95
C LEU A 255 20.36 18.39 16.08
N LYS A 256 20.94 17.87 14.99
CA LYS A 256 21.72 16.63 15.00
C LYS A 256 23.03 16.76 15.77
N GLU A 257 23.73 17.90 15.66
CA GLU A 257 24.94 18.17 16.45
C GLU A 257 24.66 18.24 17.96
N ARG A 258 23.43 18.59 18.34
CA ARG A 258 22.98 18.76 19.72
C ARG A 258 22.19 17.57 20.27
N ASP A 259 22.04 16.49 19.49
CA ASP A 259 21.25 15.29 19.82
C ASP A 259 19.80 15.61 20.26
N ILE A 260 19.18 16.60 19.61
CA ILE A 260 17.80 17.01 19.90
C ILE A 260 16.87 16.13 19.06
N SER A 261 15.91 15.48 19.70
CA SER A 261 14.85 14.71 19.05
C SER A 261 13.66 15.60 18.62
N LEU A 262 12.85 15.14 17.66
CA LEU A 262 11.64 15.88 17.25
C LEU A 262 10.70 16.11 18.45
N ARG A 263 10.56 15.12 19.34
CA ARG A 263 9.73 15.24 20.54
C ARG A 263 10.22 16.35 21.46
N GLN A 264 11.55 16.54 21.59
CA GLN A 264 12.13 17.64 22.36
C GLN A 264 11.92 18.98 21.65
N LEU A 265 12.09 19.04 20.33
CA LEU A 265 11.86 20.26 19.55
C LEU A 265 10.41 20.76 19.67
N LEU A 266 9.44 19.84 19.67
CA LEU A 266 8.01 20.16 19.75
C LEU A 266 7.55 20.70 21.11
N ILE A 267 8.36 20.56 22.16
CA ILE A 267 8.06 21.04 23.52
C ILE A 267 8.94 22.24 23.92
N MET A 268 9.86 22.67 23.06
CA MET A 268 10.80 23.74 23.36
C MET A 268 10.15 25.13 23.35
N GLN A 269 10.54 25.96 24.31
CA GLN A 269 10.16 27.37 24.33
C GLN A 269 11.10 28.23 23.49
N LYS A 270 10.66 29.45 23.15
CA LYS A 270 11.42 30.39 22.32
C LYS A 270 12.85 30.65 22.85
N ASP A 271 13.00 30.74 24.16
CA ASP A 271 14.31 30.99 24.79
C ASP A 271 15.25 29.77 24.66
N GLU A 272 14.69 28.56 24.63
CA GLU A 272 15.43 27.31 24.43
C GLU A 272 15.87 27.14 22.97
N LEU A 273 15.02 27.57 22.01
CA LEU A 273 15.39 27.61 20.58
C LEU A 273 16.60 28.53 20.31
N ILE A 274 16.72 29.63 21.06
CA ILE A 274 17.88 30.52 20.98
C ILE A 274 19.13 29.84 21.54
N GLN A 275 19.01 29.13 22.67
CA GLN A 275 20.13 28.43 23.32
C GLN A 275 20.73 27.31 22.46
N ILE A 276 19.90 26.65 21.64
CA ILE A 276 20.36 25.59 20.73
C ILE A 276 20.99 26.12 19.43
N GLY A 277 20.94 27.44 19.19
CA GLY A 277 21.60 28.08 18.04
C GLY A 277 20.67 28.52 16.91
N ILE A 278 19.34 28.40 17.07
CA ILE A 278 18.37 28.92 16.10
C ILE A 278 18.13 30.39 16.42
N THR A 279 18.94 31.28 15.87
CA THR A 279 18.92 32.73 16.17
C THR A 279 18.10 33.56 15.18
N ASN A 280 17.71 32.98 14.04
CA ASN A 280 16.90 33.67 13.04
C ASN A 280 15.43 33.81 13.52
N PRO A 281 14.91 35.04 13.71
CA PRO A 281 13.57 35.25 14.22
C PRO A 281 12.47 34.72 13.27
N GLY A 282 12.73 34.65 11.96
CA GLY A 282 11.79 34.08 10.98
C GLY A 282 11.63 32.57 11.14
N ASP A 283 12.73 31.87 11.40
CA ASP A 283 12.72 30.41 11.57
C ASP A 283 12.10 30.01 12.91
N GLN A 284 12.40 30.76 13.97
CA GLN A 284 11.76 30.62 15.28
C GLN A 284 10.24 30.76 15.17
N GLN A 285 9.75 31.76 14.44
CA GLN A 285 8.32 31.99 14.31
C GLN A 285 7.63 30.87 13.53
N LYS A 286 8.26 30.36 12.46
CA LYS A 286 7.75 29.21 11.69
C LYS A 286 7.63 27.96 12.55
N LEU A 287 8.65 27.66 13.35
CA LEU A 287 8.64 26.53 14.28
C LEU A 287 7.54 26.68 15.33
N LEU A 288 7.46 27.84 15.99
CA LEU A 288 6.44 28.09 17.02
C LEU A 288 5.02 28.05 16.45
N ASN A 289 4.80 28.57 15.24
CA ASN A 289 3.50 28.47 14.57
C ASN A 289 3.13 27.01 14.27
N ALA A 290 4.07 26.23 13.73
CA ALA A 290 3.85 24.81 13.45
C ALA A 290 3.58 24.00 14.72
N ILE A 291 4.31 24.28 15.81
CA ILE A 291 4.09 23.65 17.12
C ILE A 291 2.69 23.97 17.66
N ASN A 292 2.26 25.23 17.55
CA ASN A 292 0.92 25.65 17.98
C ASN A 292 -0.20 25.04 17.11
N GLU A 293 0.01 24.90 15.80
CA GLU A 293 -0.94 24.25 14.90
C GLU A 293 -1.05 22.74 15.16
N LEU A 294 0.02 22.09 15.62
CA LEU A 294 0.07 20.66 15.89
C LEU A 294 -0.68 20.23 17.17
N GLN A 295 -1.14 21.16 18.01
CA GLN A 295 -1.86 20.88 19.27
C GLN A 295 -1.23 19.74 20.08
N VAL A 296 0.06 19.86 20.41
CA VAL A 296 0.75 18.87 21.25
C VAL A 296 0.23 19.02 22.69
N GLU A 297 -0.89 18.37 23.00
CA GLU A 297 -1.36 18.23 24.37
C GLU A 297 -0.39 17.33 25.14
N GLU A 298 0.31 17.92 26.10
CA GLU A 298 1.12 17.20 27.07
C GLU A 298 0.17 16.43 28.00
N ILE A 299 -0.16 15.17 27.65
CA ILE A 299 -0.80 14.27 28.62
C ILE A 299 0.27 13.92 29.65
N ARG A 300 0.29 14.64 30.77
CA ARG A 300 1.09 14.24 31.92
C ARG A 300 0.45 12.98 32.48
N ILE A 301 1.24 11.98 32.88
CA ILE A 301 0.76 10.71 33.43
C ILE A 301 -0.22 10.91 34.63
N GLY A 302 -0.18 12.08 35.28
CA GLY A 302 -1.13 12.46 36.33
C GLY A 302 -2.54 12.85 35.85
N ASP A 303 -2.75 13.06 34.55
CA ASP A 303 -4.01 13.54 33.97
C ASP A 303 -4.88 12.40 33.40
N ILE A 304 -4.46 11.13 33.54
CA ILE A 304 -5.27 9.96 33.14
C ILE A 304 -6.10 9.51 34.36
N PRO A 305 -7.43 9.72 34.37
CA PRO A 305 -8.27 9.44 35.54
C PRO A 305 -8.29 7.96 35.94
N GLU A 306 -8.07 7.05 34.99
CA GLU A 306 -8.03 5.61 35.26
C GLU A 306 -6.71 5.14 35.89
N VAL A 307 -5.58 5.83 35.68
CA VAL A 307 -4.27 5.43 36.24
C VAL A 307 -4.13 5.84 37.71
N MET A 308 -4.92 6.82 38.18
CA MET A 308 -4.94 7.22 39.61
C MET A 308 -5.61 6.19 40.54
N LYS A 309 -6.31 5.18 40.01
CA LYS A 309 -6.89 4.09 40.81
C LYS A 309 -5.90 2.99 41.16
N LEU A 310 -4.72 3.01 40.56
CA LEU A 310 -3.68 2.00 40.77
C LEU A 310 -2.83 2.39 41.99
N GLU A 311 -2.97 1.66 43.09
CA GLU A 311 -2.02 1.70 44.24
C GLU A 311 -0.67 1.05 43.89
N LEU A 312 -0.18 1.23 42.66
CA LEU A 312 1.15 0.75 42.25
C LEU A 312 2.15 1.90 42.35
N SER A 313 3.31 1.63 42.95
CA SER A 313 4.41 2.60 42.91
C SER A 313 4.82 2.86 41.46
N ARG A 314 5.23 4.09 41.16
CA ARG A 314 5.67 4.53 39.82
C ARG A 314 6.73 3.58 39.23
N ASP A 315 7.61 3.03 40.07
CA ASP A 315 8.68 2.12 39.68
C ASP A 315 8.17 0.70 39.36
N GLU A 316 7.11 0.22 40.01
CA GLU A 316 6.50 -1.07 39.71
C GLU A 316 5.72 -1.04 38.40
N PHE A 317 5.02 0.06 38.12
CA PHE A 317 4.34 0.24 36.84
C PHE A 317 5.34 0.36 35.67
N LEU A 318 6.44 1.08 35.87
CA LEU A 318 7.50 1.18 34.86
C LEU A 318 8.17 -0.18 34.60
N LYS A 319 8.44 -0.95 35.66
CA LYS A 319 8.96 -2.33 35.54
C LYS A 319 7.97 -3.24 34.81
N PHE A 320 6.68 -3.09 35.06
CA PHE A 320 5.64 -3.83 34.37
C PHE A 320 5.61 -3.50 32.87
N LEU A 321 5.63 -2.21 32.50
CA LEU A 321 5.67 -1.78 31.10
C LEU A 321 6.94 -2.25 30.38
N GLN A 322 8.09 -2.18 31.04
CA GLN A 322 9.35 -2.70 30.49
C GLN A 322 9.32 -4.22 30.29
N LYS A 323 8.65 -4.94 31.19
CA LYS A 323 8.48 -6.40 31.08
C LYS A 323 7.51 -6.75 29.94
N LEU A 324 6.42 -6.02 29.80
CA LEU A 324 5.46 -6.17 28.71
C LEU A 324 6.13 -5.89 27.35
N ASP A 325 6.87 -4.79 27.23
CA ASP A 325 7.63 -4.45 26.03
C ASP A 325 8.67 -5.53 25.68
N LYS A 326 9.37 -6.06 26.70
CA LYS A 326 10.33 -7.16 26.51
C LYS A 326 9.66 -8.45 26.01
N GLU A 327 8.49 -8.81 26.52
CA GLU A 327 7.77 -10.00 26.04
C GLU A 327 7.14 -9.79 24.65
N CYS A 328 6.65 -8.58 24.34
CA CYS A 328 6.21 -8.20 22.99
C CYS A 328 7.36 -8.29 21.97
N ASN A 329 8.55 -7.81 22.33
CA ASN A 329 9.74 -7.90 21.47
C ASN A 329 10.21 -9.34 21.24
N LYS A 330 9.99 -10.26 22.19
CA LYS A 330 10.26 -11.69 21.99
C LYS A 330 9.31 -12.35 21.00
N LEU A 331 8.07 -11.87 20.88
CA LEU A 331 7.10 -12.35 19.89
C LEU A 331 7.48 -11.95 18.45
N THR A 332 8.21 -10.85 18.30
CA THR A 332 8.58 -10.31 16.99
C THR A 332 9.43 -11.28 16.17
N VAL A 333 10.39 -11.98 16.81
CA VAL A 333 11.33 -12.88 16.11
C VAL A 333 10.65 -14.16 15.61
N PRO A 334 9.85 -14.91 16.40
CA PRO A 334 9.08 -16.05 15.91
C PRO A 334 8.07 -15.66 14.82
N VAL A 335 7.35 -14.54 14.98
CA VAL A 335 6.37 -14.06 13.98
C VAL A 335 7.05 -13.68 12.66
N GLN A 336 8.18 -12.99 12.71
CA GLN A 336 8.97 -12.67 11.51
C GLN A 336 9.55 -13.93 10.85
N THR A 337 9.96 -14.91 11.64
CA THR A 337 10.49 -16.19 11.14
C THR A 337 9.38 -17.02 10.48
N LEU A 338 8.19 -17.07 11.07
CA LEU A 338 6.98 -17.67 10.51
C LEU A 338 6.56 -16.98 9.21
N ASN A 339 6.47 -15.64 9.20
CA ASN A 339 6.16 -14.88 7.98
C ASN A 339 7.17 -15.14 6.87
N LYS A 340 8.47 -15.19 7.19
CA LYS A 340 9.51 -15.51 6.21
C LYS A 340 9.38 -16.94 5.65
N HIS A 341 8.97 -17.90 6.48
CA HIS A 341 8.79 -19.29 6.07
C HIS A 341 7.49 -19.49 5.26
N PHE A 342 6.40 -18.84 5.65
CA PHE A 342 5.11 -18.85 4.94
C PHE A 342 5.21 -18.15 3.57
N LEU A 343 5.88 -16.98 3.48
CA LEU A 343 6.09 -16.30 2.20
C LEU A 343 6.98 -17.10 1.23
N LYS A 344 7.99 -17.84 1.73
CA LYS A 344 8.91 -18.59 0.86
C LYS A 344 8.31 -19.88 0.29
N ASN A 345 7.39 -20.51 1.01
CA ASN A 345 6.90 -21.86 0.69
C ASN A 345 5.39 -21.92 0.41
N SER A 346 4.70 -20.79 0.22
CA SER A 346 3.25 -20.71 0.03
C SER A 346 2.67 -21.70 -1.00
N HIS A 347 3.42 -21.99 -2.08
CA HIS A 347 3.03 -22.92 -3.15
C HIS A 347 3.23 -24.42 -2.81
N LYS A 348 3.93 -24.77 -1.71
CA LYS A 348 4.18 -26.15 -1.25
C LYS A 348 3.33 -26.55 -0.04
N VAL A 349 2.80 -25.58 0.71
CA VAL A 349 2.05 -25.80 1.96
C VAL A 349 0.77 -26.60 1.73
N VAL A 350 0.17 -26.54 0.53
CA VAL A 350 -1.10 -27.21 0.25
C VAL A 350 -0.95 -28.71 -0.05
N LEU A 351 0.25 -29.20 -0.43
CA LEU A 351 0.34 -30.55 -1.02
C LEU A 351 1.19 -31.59 -0.29
N HIS A 352 2.09 -31.27 0.65
CA HIS A 352 2.74 -32.30 1.50
C HIS A 352 3.06 -31.70 2.87
N TRP A 353 2.14 -31.88 3.83
CA TRP A 353 2.29 -31.39 5.20
C TRP A 353 3.08 -32.42 6.02
N ALA A 354 4.41 -32.41 5.89
CA ALA A 354 5.32 -33.01 6.86
C ALA A 354 6.10 -31.88 7.53
N PRO A 355 5.74 -31.47 8.76
CA PRO A 355 6.45 -30.39 9.43
C PRO A 355 7.88 -30.85 9.74
N THR A 356 8.87 -30.05 9.33
CA THR A 356 10.26 -30.21 9.79
C THR A 356 10.33 -29.93 11.29
N GLU A 357 11.16 -30.66 12.04
CA GLU A 357 11.34 -30.49 13.50
C GLU A 357 11.52 -29.02 13.89
N SER A 358 12.29 -28.26 13.11
CA SER A 358 12.51 -26.81 13.31
C SER A 358 11.26 -25.94 13.24
N PHE A 359 10.25 -26.31 12.45
CA PHE A 359 9.00 -25.55 12.32
C PHE A 359 8.08 -25.81 13.52
N ILE A 360 8.05 -27.06 14.00
CA ILE A 360 7.31 -27.43 15.21
C ILE A 360 7.86 -26.64 16.41
N ASP A 361 9.18 -26.51 16.51
CA ASP A 361 9.82 -25.79 17.61
C ASP A 361 9.55 -24.28 17.55
N VAL A 362 9.57 -23.66 16.36
CA VAL A 362 9.18 -22.23 16.19
C VAL A 362 7.70 -22.01 16.54
N CYS A 363 6.81 -22.93 16.18
CA CYS A 363 5.40 -22.86 16.57
C CYS A 363 5.21 -23.04 18.08
N LYS A 364 5.96 -23.94 18.72
CA LYS A 364 5.95 -24.10 20.19
C LYS A 364 6.46 -22.85 20.89
N ASP A 365 7.54 -22.24 20.38
CA ASP A 365 8.09 -21.00 20.93
C ASP A 365 7.12 -19.83 20.79
N LEU A 366 6.39 -19.75 19.67
CA LEU A 366 5.33 -18.77 19.48
C LEU A 366 4.18 -18.98 20.46
N VAL A 367 3.68 -20.22 20.59
CA VAL A 367 2.60 -20.55 21.54
C VAL A 367 3.01 -20.21 22.97
N CYS A 368 4.22 -20.60 23.39
CA CYS A 368 4.76 -20.27 24.71
C CYS A 368 4.90 -18.74 24.94
N SER A 369 5.27 -17.99 23.89
CA SER A 369 5.37 -16.52 23.96
C SER A 369 4.00 -15.85 24.05
N VAL A 370 3.00 -16.37 23.32
CA VAL A 370 1.61 -15.90 23.38
C VAL A 370 0.97 -16.22 24.73
N GLU A 371 1.24 -17.39 25.31
CA GLU A 371 0.77 -17.76 26.65
C GLU A 371 1.34 -16.83 27.72
N LYS A 372 2.66 -16.56 27.69
CA LYS A 372 3.31 -15.60 28.61
C LYS A 372 2.77 -14.18 28.45
N LEU A 373 2.51 -13.76 27.20
CA LEU A 373 1.87 -12.46 26.94
C LEU A 373 0.43 -12.45 27.49
N GLY A 374 -0.31 -13.54 27.34
CA GLY A 374 -1.64 -13.73 27.91
C GLY A 374 -1.65 -13.62 29.44
N GLU A 375 -0.64 -14.16 30.12
CA GLU A 375 -0.46 -14.03 31.57
C GLU A 375 -0.16 -12.58 32.01
N GLU A 376 0.58 -11.80 31.22
CA GLU A 376 0.82 -10.38 31.52
C GLU A 376 -0.39 -9.50 31.15
N VAL A 377 -1.16 -9.86 30.12
CA VAL A 377 -2.42 -9.19 29.74
C VAL A 377 -3.55 -9.49 30.74
N THR A 378 -3.58 -10.68 31.34
CA THR A 378 -4.52 -11.00 32.43
C THR A 378 -4.21 -10.23 33.70
N LYS A 379 -2.93 -10.11 34.08
CA LYS A 379 -2.51 -9.18 35.15
C LYS A 379 -2.92 -7.73 34.86
N LEU A 380 -2.83 -7.28 33.61
CA LEU A 380 -3.32 -5.96 33.19
C LEU A 380 -4.84 -5.82 33.34
N LYS A 381 -5.61 -6.88 33.04
CA LYS A 381 -7.08 -6.89 33.22
C LYS A 381 -7.49 -6.93 34.68
N ASP A 382 -6.70 -7.55 35.54
CA ASP A 382 -6.95 -7.56 36.99
C ASP A 382 -6.58 -6.21 37.65
N LEU A 383 -5.89 -5.33 36.91
CA LEU A 383 -5.45 -3.98 37.33
C LEU A 383 -6.40 -2.85 36.88
N VAL A 384 -7.33 -3.10 35.95
CA VAL A 384 -8.31 -2.13 35.41
C VAL A 384 -9.70 -2.49 35.89
#